data_AF-A0A838JHS0-F1
#
_entry.id   AF-A0A838JHS0-F1
#
_cell.length_a   1.000
_cell.length_b   1.000
_cell.length_c   1.000
_cell.angle_alpha   90.00
_cell.angle_beta   90.00
_cell.angle_gamma   90.00
#
_symmetry.space_group_name_H-M   'P 1'
#
loop_
_entity.id
_entity.type
_entity.pdbx_description
1 polymer ?
#
loop_
_entity_poly.entity_id
_entity_poly.type
_entity_poly.pdbx_seq_one_letter_code
_entity_poly.pdbx_strand_id
1 'polypeptide(L)' 'MTVVAVVGLGYVGLPLAVEFGKKYRTVGFDLSQAKIESYRQHIDPTGEVSA' A
#
# COMPACT_ATOMS: atom_id res chain seq x y z
N MET A 1 -14.67 -11.88 9.94
CA MET A 1 -13.47 -11.01 9.93
C MET A 1 -13.12 -10.73 8.48
N THR A 2 -13.25 -9.50 8.01
CA THR A 2 -13.04 -9.14 6.61
C THR A 2 -11.57 -8.78 6.37
N VAL A 3 -10.98 -9.31 5.29
CA VAL A 3 -9.63 -8.97 4.83
C VAL A 3 -9.75 -8.28 3.48
N VAL A 4 -9.08 -7.15 3.31
CA VAL A 4 -9.06 -6.40 2.04
C VAL A 4 -7.73 -6.63 1.36
N ALA A 5 -7.76 -6.99 0.08
CA ALA A 5 -6.55 -7.09 -0.75
C ALA A 5 -6.56 -5.94 -1.78
N VAL A 6 -5.45 -5.21 -1.87
CA VAL A 6 -5.24 -4.18 -2.89
C VAL A 6 -4.13 -4.65 -3.84
N VAL A 7 -4.49 -4.88 -5.10
CA VAL A 7 -3.58 -5.35 -6.16
C VAL A 7 -3.19 -4.16 -7.02
N GLY A 8 -1.90 -3.85 -7.04
CA GLY A 8 -1.34 -2.63 -7.62
C GLY A 8 -1.18 -1.55 -6.54
N LEU A 9 0.06 -1.23 -6.19
CA LEU A 9 0.43 -0.19 -5.23
C LEU A 9 1.12 0.93 -6.02
N GLY A 10 0.32 1.69 -6.75
CA GLY A 10 0.73 2.94 -7.39
C GLY A 10 -0.01 4.12 -6.75
N TYR A 11 -0.11 5.21 -7.49
CA TYR A 11 -0.76 6.46 -7.08
C TYR A 11 -2.13 6.25 -6.40
N VAL A 12 -3.00 5.38 -6.95
CA VAL A 12 -4.33 5.12 -6.37
C VAL A 12 -4.27 4.02 -5.30
N GLY A 13 -3.58 2.93 -5.59
CA GLY A 13 -3.66 1.72 -4.79
C GLY A 13 -2.97 1.84 -3.43
N LEU A 14 -1.87 2.60 -3.35
CA LEU A 14 -1.16 2.76 -2.08
C LEU A 14 -1.99 3.58 -1.06
N PRO A 15 -2.54 4.77 -1.39
CA PRO A 15 -3.46 5.47 -0.48
C PRO A 15 -4.67 4.63 -0.07
N LEU A 16 -5.27 3.87 -1.00
CA LEU A 16 -6.38 2.95 -0.67
C LEU A 16 -5.95 1.87 0.33
N ALA A 17 -4.80 1.23 0.12
CA ALA A 17 -4.28 0.21 1.03
C ALA A 17 -4.05 0.79 2.44
N VAL A 18 -3.55 2.02 2.52
CA VAL A 18 -3.34 2.74 3.80
C VAL A 18 -4.66 3.02 4.50
N GLU A 19 -5.65 3.60 3.79
CA GLU A 19 -6.95 3.94 4.38
C GLU A 19 -7.75 2.70 4.82
N PHE A 20 -7.74 1.62 4.02
CA PHE A 20 -8.35 0.37 4.43
C PHE A 20 -7.61 -0.27 5.61
N GLY A 21 -6.28 -0.15 5.67
CA GLY A 21 -5.45 -0.65 6.77
C GLY A 21 -5.83 -0.07 8.14
N LYS A 22 -6.42 1.14 8.18
CA LYS A 22 -6.93 1.77 9.41
C LYS A 22 -8.18 1.07 9.97
N LYS A 23 -8.95 0.36 9.14
CA LYS A 23 -10.26 -0.24 9.50
C LYS A 23 -10.30 -1.76 9.42
N TYR A 24 -9.54 -2.34 8.49
CA TYR A 24 -9.53 -3.76 8.20
C TYR A 24 -8.10 -4.26 8.06
N ARG A 25 -7.88 -5.54 8.35
CA ARG A 25 -6.63 -6.20 7.96
C ARG A 25 -6.50 -6.10 6.43
N THR A 26 -5.47 -5.38 5.98
CA THR A 26 -5.27 -5.06 4.56
C THR A 26 -3.97 -5.65 4.06
N VAL A 27 -3.99 -6.26 2.88
CA VAL A 27 -2.82 -6.84 2.21
C VAL A 27 -2.60 -6.08 0.90
N GLY A 28 -1.45 -5.42 0.78
CA GLY A 28 -1.02 -4.81 -0.47
C GLY A 28 -0.17 -5.78 -1.30
N PHE A 29 -0.42 -5.85 -2.60
CA PHE A 29 0.36 -6.65 -3.55
C PHE A 29 0.76 -5.80 -4.75
N ASP A 30 2.02 -5.90 -5.17
CA ASP A 30 2.53 -5.29 -6.40
C ASP A 30 3.62 -6.17 -7.01
N LEU A 31 3.77 -6.14 -8.34
CA LEU A 31 4.80 -6.91 -9.04
C LEU A 31 6.20 -6.31 -8.87
N SER A 32 6.29 -4.99 -8.60
CA SER A 32 7.56 -4.31 -8.40
C SER A 32 8.12 -4.58 -7.01
N GLN A 33 9.11 -5.48 -6.93
CA GLN A 33 9.85 -5.73 -5.68
C GLN A 33 10.48 -4.44 -5.13
N ALA A 34 11.00 -3.58 -6.00
CA ALA A 34 11.58 -2.30 -5.61
C ALA A 34 10.58 -1.41 -4.84
N LYS A 35 9.34 -1.29 -5.32
CA LYS A 35 8.29 -0.54 -4.61
C LYS A 35 7.96 -1.18 -3.26
N ILE A 36 7.83 -2.51 -3.21
CA ILE A 36 7.56 -3.23 -1.96
C ILE A 36 8.67 -3.02 -0.92
N GLU A 37 9.94 -3.04 -1.34
CA GLU A 37 11.10 -2.75 -0.48
C GLU A 37 11.01 -1.34 0.09
N SER A 38 10.75 -0.33 -0.75
CA SER A 38 10.58 1.07 -0.32
C SER A 38 9.45 1.21 0.70
N TYR A 39 8.28 0.63 0.43
CA TYR A 39 7.13 0.72 1.35
C TYR A 39 7.42 0.07 2.71
N ARG A 40 8.16 -1.05 2.76
CA ARG A 40 8.59 -1.68 4.03
C ARG A 40 9.54 -0.80 4.82
N GLN A 41 10.26 0.09 4.16
CA GLN A 41 11.11 1.10 4.78
C GLN A 41 10.38 2.42 5.08
N HIS A 42 9.04 2.45 4.94
CA HIS A 42 8.21 3.65 5.08
C HIS A 42 8.55 4.77 4.09
N ILE A 43 9.09 4.39 2.92
CA ILE A 43 9.40 5.30 1.82
C ILE A 43 8.34 5.09 0.74
N ASP A 44 7.57 6.14 0.44
CA ASP A 44 6.63 6.15 -0.67
C ASP A 44 7.28 6.77 -1.94
N PRO A 45 7.73 5.98 -2.93
CA PRO A 45 8.23 6.49 -4.19
C PRO A 45 7.19 7.23 -5.06
N THR A 46 5.89 7.13 -4.74
CA THR A 46 4.82 7.82 -5.48
C THR A 46 4.61 9.25 -4.99
N GLY A 47 4.92 9.53 -3.73
CA GLY A 47 4.70 10.83 -3.09
C GLY A 47 3.24 11.13 -2.73
N GLU A 48 2.37 10.12 -2.79
CA GLU A 48 0.92 10.26 -2.60
C GLU A 48 0.46 10.02 -1.17
N VAL A 49 1.32 9.40 -0.36
CA VAL A 49 1.07 9.20 1.07
C VAL A 49 2.00 10.13 1.85
N SER A 50 1.40 11.03 2.64
CA SER A 50 2.13 11.87 3.57
C SER A 50 2.56 11.09 4.82
N ALA A 51 3.68 11.50 5.43
CA ALA A 51 4.16 11.00 6.71
C ALA A 51 3.19 11.33 7.87
#